data_AF-A0A257J716-F1
#
_entry.id   AF-A0A257J716-F1
#
_cell.length_a   1.000
_cell.length_b   1.000
_cell.length_c   1.000
_cell.angle_alpha   90.00
_cell.angle_beta   90.00
_cell.angle_gamma   90.00
#
_symmetry.space_group_name_H-M   'P 1'
#
loop_
_entity.id
_entity.type
_entity.pdbx_description
1 polymer ?
#
loop_
_entity_poly.entity_id
_entity_poly.type
_entity_poly.pdbx_seq_one_letter_code
_entity_poly.pdbx_strand_id
1 'polypeptide(L)'
;MAGQKFRTAAFAIAAALMAAGCGGGGDSSSTLSGAGSTNTVPTAPTIGAGTAGNGSASITFTAPTSNGGTTITGYTASCTAGTTATAAGTASPIVVSGLTNGTTYSCSVTATNSVGVSPASGAVSVTPTAGGTTGGSVSTASILCPYSQSTPNITLTSGVTATSTSSWTCSTTVRSMTANGVPNHQIGTFPNSGNPNTPTVQSNVTFAATLTPVLGSSNNTSRSLGYALNGVKFDPATAGSCPATATRASDCSAIGQGAYQLEALQAFFDFGVDSNNAHVQPGGVYHYHGMPEGILTAAGVSSSAPKMQLIGWAPDGFPIYARYGYSVATSASSALKVIKGSYVLDTVADSGRPLATNVPLGVFPTDWNYVAGSGDLDDCNGRFGVTPEFPAGIYHYYATDTYPYLTRCFKGVF
;
A
#
# COMPACT_ATOMS: atom_id res chain seq x y z
N MET A 1 -39.58 18.27 -11.56
CA MET A 1 -41.02 17.98 -11.36
C MET A 1 -41.17 16.47 -11.44
N ALA A 2 -41.22 15.81 -10.28
CA ALA A 2 -42.39 15.06 -9.79
C ALA A 2 -42.81 13.93 -10.76
N GLY A 3 -42.69 12.63 -10.50
CA GLY A 3 -42.71 11.87 -9.25
C GLY A 3 -43.99 11.04 -9.20
N GLN A 4 -43.92 9.71 -9.14
CA GLN A 4 -44.95 8.79 -8.57
C GLN A 4 -44.43 7.35 -8.70
N LYS A 5 -44.01 6.69 -7.60
CA LYS A 5 -44.79 6.01 -6.56
C LYS A 5 -45.55 4.78 -7.09
N PHE A 6 -44.94 3.60 -6.99
CA PHE A 6 -45.70 2.35 -6.90
C PHE A 6 -46.05 2.08 -5.44
N ARG A 7 -47.36 2.03 -5.17
CA ARG A 7 -47.95 1.65 -3.89
C ARG A 7 -48.19 0.14 -3.85
N THR A 8 -47.89 -0.42 -2.70
CA THR A 8 -48.29 -1.73 -2.20
C THR A 8 -49.81 -1.90 -2.23
N ALA A 9 -50.30 -3.08 -2.62
CA ALA A 9 -51.59 -3.60 -2.18
C ALA A 9 -51.54 -5.13 -2.14
N ALA A 10 -51.60 -5.66 -0.93
CA ALA A 10 -51.96 -7.05 -0.66
C ALA A 10 -53.47 -7.22 -0.91
N PHE A 11 -53.89 -8.37 -1.45
CA PHE A 11 -55.21 -8.93 -1.12
C PHE A 11 -55.18 -10.46 -1.28
N ALA A 12 -55.70 -11.12 -0.25
CA ALA A 12 -55.79 -12.55 -0.11
C ALA A 12 -57.02 -13.10 -0.87
N ILE A 13 -56.78 -14.26 -1.51
CA ILE A 13 -57.56 -15.51 -1.53
C ILE A 13 -59.09 -15.43 -1.67
N ALA A 14 -59.60 -16.02 -2.76
CA ALA A 14 -60.67 -17.03 -2.69
C ALA A 14 -60.66 -17.89 -3.97
N ALA A 15 -60.41 -19.20 -3.80
CA ALA A 15 -60.60 -20.21 -4.83
C ALA A 15 -61.99 -20.84 -4.69
N ALA A 16 -62.64 -21.11 -5.83
CA ALA A 16 -63.78 -22.01 -5.90
C ALA A 16 -63.50 -23.03 -7.01
N LEU A 17 -63.34 -24.30 -6.65
CA LEU A 17 -63.36 -25.42 -7.57
C LEU A 17 -64.31 -26.50 -7.05
N MET A 18 -64.88 -27.22 -8.01
CA MET A 18 -66.06 -28.07 -7.92
C MET A 18 -65.91 -29.36 -7.10
N ALA A 19 -67.04 -29.78 -6.52
CA ALA A 19 -67.39 -31.10 -5.99
C ALA A 19 -67.17 -32.24 -7.00
N ALA A 20 -67.18 -33.53 -6.69
CA ALA A 20 -67.10 -34.36 -5.47
C ALA A 20 -66.74 -35.77 -5.97
N GLY A 21 -65.98 -36.55 -5.19
CA GLY A 21 -65.69 -37.95 -5.47
C GLY A 21 -65.39 -38.66 -4.15
N CYS A 22 -66.25 -39.58 -3.77
CA CYS A 22 -66.29 -40.23 -2.45
C CYS A 22 -65.33 -41.44 -2.39
N GLY A 23 -64.68 -41.65 -1.24
CA GLY A 23 -64.19 -42.99 -0.86
C GLY A 23 -62.84 -43.03 -0.14
N GLY A 24 -62.89 -43.22 1.19
CA GLY A 24 -61.97 -44.14 1.88
C GLY A 24 -60.85 -43.55 2.74
N GLY A 25 -61.13 -43.40 4.05
CA GLY A 25 -60.30 -43.93 5.15
C GLY A 25 -58.97 -43.26 5.50
N GLY A 26 -58.89 -42.69 6.71
CA GLY A 26 -57.63 -42.47 7.42
C GLY A 26 -57.59 -41.17 8.21
N ASP A 27 -57.67 -41.27 9.54
CA ASP A 27 -57.56 -40.18 10.50
C ASP A 27 -56.36 -39.25 10.21
N SER A 28 -56.61 -37.93 10.22
CA SER A 28 -55.54 -36.93 10.24
C SER A 28 -55.71 -36.02 11.45
N SER A 29 -55.06 -36.45 12.53
CA SER A 29 -54.68 -35.60 13.65
C SER A 29 -53.83 -34.43 13.13
N SER A 30 -54.32 -33.21 13.30
CA SER A 30 -53.63 -31.98 12.94
C SER A 30 -52.43 -31.74 13.88
N THR A 31 -51.23 -32.13 13.46
CA THR A 31 -50.00 -31.68 14.11
C THR A 31 -49.57 -30.35 13.50
N LEU A 32 -49.80 -29.26 14.23
CA LEU A 32 -49.08 -27.99 14.03
C LEU A 32 -47.59 -28.23 14.33
N SER A 33 -46.81 -28.51 13.30
CA SER A 33 -45.35 -28.48 13.40
C SER A 33 -44.89 -27.03 13.25
N GLY A 34 -44.74 -26.34 14.38
CA GLY A 34 -43.92 -25.14 14.44
C GLY A 34 -42.47 -25.56 14.24
N ALA A 35 -41.97 -25.45 13.01
CA ALA A 35 -40.55 -25.57 12.72
C ALA A 35 -39.84 -24.37 13.36
N GLY A 36 -39.44 -24.49 14.63
CA GLY A 36 -38.47 -23.61 15.23
C GLY A 36 -37.20 -23.67 14.38
N SER A 37 -36.80 -22.55 13.79
CA SER A 37 -35.51 -22.45 13.11
C SER A 37 -34.43 -22.68 14.16
N THR A 38 -33.87 -23.90 14.18
CA THR A 38 -32.75 -24.24 15.06
C THR A 38 -31.52 -23.53 14.53
N ASN A 39 -30.85 -22.72 15.36
CA ASN A 39 -29.57 -22.14 15.01
C ASN A 39 -28.56 -23.24 14.67
N THR A 40 -27.79 -23.04 13.61
CA THR A 40 -26.74 -23.96 13.16
C THR A 40 -25.38 -23.26 13.17
N VAL A 41 -24.31 -24.01 12.94
CA VAL A 41 -23.01 -23.41 12.60
C VAL A 41 -23.13 -22.62 11.27
N PRO A 42 -22.23 -21.66 11.00
CA PRO A 42 -22.22 -20.94 9.73
C PRO A 42 -21.92 -21.90 8.56
N THR A 43 -22.27 -21.50 7.34
CA THR A 43 -21.73 -22.15 6.14
C THR A 43 -20.22 -21.83 6.01
N ALA A 44 -19.51 -22.54 5.12
CA ALA A 44 -18.09 -22.26 4.91
C ALA A 44 -17.87 -20.84 4.36
N PRO A 45 -16.81 -20.13 4.79
CA PRO A 45 -16.34 -18.92 4.12
C PRO A 45 -15.95 -19.19 2.66
N THR A 46 -15.93 -18.14 1.82
CA THR A 46 -15.34 -18.26 0.48
C THR A 46 -13.90 -17.80 0.52
N ILE A 47 -12.95 -18.69 0.22
CA ILE A 47 -11.52 -18.38 0.21
C ILE A 47 -11.19 -17.42 -0.96
N GLY A 48 -10.38 -16.40 -0.69
CA GLY A 48 -9.82 -15.49 -1.68
C GLY A 48 -8.37 -15.85 -2.03
N ALA A 49 -7.59 -14.84 -2.40
CA ALA A 49 -6.16 -14.98 -2.66
C ALA A 49 -5.36 -15.15 -1.36
N GLY A 50 -4.25 -15.89 -1.45
CA GLY A 50 -3.22 -15.96 -0.43
C GLY A 50 -1.95 -15.26 -0.91
N THR A 51 -1.45 -14.31 -0.13
CA THR A 51 -0.22 -13.55 -0.43
C THR A 51 0.91 -14.07 0.45
N ALA A 52 1.96 -14.60 -0.18
CA ALA A 52 3.17 -15.05 0.52
C ALA A 52 3.93 -13.87 1.13
N GLY A 53 4.31 -14.00 2.39
CA GLY A 53 5.29 -13.15 3.08
C GLY A 53 6.53 -13.95 3.50
N ASN A 54 7.46 -13.29 4.19
CA ASN A 54 8.59 -13.97 4.82
C ASN A 54 8.09 -14.75 6.04
N GLY A 55 8.13 -16.08 5.96
CA GLY A 55 7.64 -16.98 7.00
C GLY A 55 6.17 -16.80 7.37
N SER A 56 5.37 -16.27 6.44
CA SER A 56 3.96 -15.93 6.67
C SER A 56 3.12 -15.98 5.39
N ALA A 57 1.80 -16.00 5.55
CA ALA A 57 0.82 -15.92 4.47
C ALA A 57 -0.37 -15.03 4.89
N SER A 58 -0.70 -14.01 4.10
CA SER A 58 -1.93 -13.21 4.27
C SER A 58 -3.07 -13.83 3.47
N ILE A 59 -4.14 -14.24 4.14
CA ILE A 59 -5.26 -14.98 3.54
C ILE A 59 -6.50 -14.10 3.47
N THR A 60 -6.92 -13.76 2.26
CA THR A 60 -8.19 -13.05 2.01
C THR A 60 -9.36 -14.03 1.88
N PHE A 61 -10.56 -13.61 2.25
CA PHE A 61 -11.80 -14.39 2.20
C PHE A 61 -13.03 -13.49 2.32
N THR A 62 -14.20 -14.00 1.92
CA THR A 62 -15.49 -13.36 2.21
C THR A 62 -16.31 -14.20 3.19
N ALA A 63 -17.19 -13.53 3.94
CA ALA A 63 -18.03 -14.15 4.95
C ALA A 63 -18.94 -15.26 4.37
N PRO A 64 -19.33 -16.26 5.19
CA PRO A 64 -20.33 -17.26 4.83
C PRO A 64 -21.63 -16.65 4.29
N THR A 65 -22.24 -17.33 3.32
CA THR A 65 -23.57 -16.95 2.79
C THR A 65 -24.69 -17.08 3.82
N SER A 66 -24.51 -17.93 4.84
CA SER A 66 -25.40 -18.04 5.98
C SER A 66 -24.57 -18.12 7.27
N ASN A 67 -24.98 -17.34 8.27
CA ASN A 67 -24.39 -17.36 9.61
C ASN A 67 -25.04 -18.40 10.54
N GLY A 68 -25.97 -19.22 10.03
CA GLY A 68 -26.68 -20.22 10.83
C GLY A 68 -27.64 -19.63 11.88
N GLY A 69 -28.06 -18.38 11.71
CA GLY A 69 -29.02 -17.73 12.62
C GLY A 69 -28.42 -16.99 13.81
N THR A 70 -27.09 -17.02 13.99
CA THR A 70 -26.39 -16.24 15.04
C THR A 70 -25.18 -15.50 14.49
N THR A 71 -24.77 -14.41 15.15
CA THR A 71 -23.64 -13.57 14.74
C THR A 71 -22.34 -14.36 14.69
N ILE A 72 -21.55 -14.19 13.62
CA ILE A 72 -20.19 -14.73 13.52
C ILE A 72 -19.29 -13.94 14.47
N THR A 73 -18.61 -14.63 15.36
CA THR A 73 -17.74 -14.07 16.40
C THR A 73 -16.26 -14.04 16.00
N GLY A 74 -15.86 -14.80 14.97
CA GLY A 74 -14.50 -14.78 14.46
C GLY A 74 -14.25 -15.78 13.34
N TYR A 75 -13.03 -15.75 12.82
CA TYR A 75 -12.52 -16.61 11.76
C TYR A 75 -11.15 -17.16 12.15
N THR A 76 -10.84 -18.34 11.65
CA THR A 76 -9.52 -18.96 11.81
C THR A 76 -8.98 -19.35 10.45
N ALA A 77 -7.82 -18.80 10.07
CA ALA A 77 -7.06 -19.22 8.91
C ALA A 77 -6.05 -20.29 9.31
N SER A 78 -5.93 -21.34 8.50
CA SER A 78 -5.06 -22.48 8.74
C SER A 78 -4.24 -22.77 7.49
N CYS A 79 -2.92 -22.83 7.60
CA CYS A 79 -1.99 -23.17 6.52
C CYS A 79 -1.24 -24.46 6.85
N THR A 80 -1.33 -25.47 5.98
CA THR A 80 -0.83 -26.82 6.24
C THR A 80 0.22 -27.26 5.22
N ALA A 81 1.38 -27.70 5.70
CA ALA A 81 2.41 -28.40 4.93
C ALA A 81 3.11 -29.43 5.84
N GLY A 82 2.43 -30.55 6.08
CA GLY A 82 2.81 -31.54 7.11
C GLY A 82 2.46 -31.07 8.53
N THR A 83 2.92 -29.88 8.93
CA THR A 83 2.46 -29.16 10.13
C THR A 83 1.43 -28.09 9.77
N THR A 84 0.54 -27.77 10.71
CA THR A 84 -0.50 -26.75 10.54
C THR A 84 -0.19 -25.54 11.41
N ALA A 85 -0.03 -24.37 10.78
CA ALA A 85 -0.03 -23.09 11.48
C ALA A 85 -1.41 -22.44 11.37
N THR A 86 -1.84 -21.74 12.42
CA THR A 86 -3.16 -21.09 12.46
C THR A 86 -3.06 -19.67 12.98
N ALA A 87 -3.97 -18.81 12.54
CA ALA A 87 -4.17 -17.48 13.08
C ALA A 87 -5.68 -17.16 13.13
N ALA A 88 -6.10 -16.41 14.14
CA ALA A 88 -7.50 -16.01 14.32
C ALA A 88 -7.67 -14.51 14.09
N GLY A 89 -8.84 -14.11 13.62
CA GLY A 89 -9.21 -12.71 13.40
C GLY A 89 -10.72 -12.53 13.30
N THR A 90 -11.20 -11.30 13.42
CA THR A 90 -12.63 -10.97 13.32
C THR A 90 -13.07 -10.59 11.91
N ALA A 91 -12.13 -10.37 11.00
CA ALA A 91 -12.37 -9.97 9.61
C ALA A 91 -11.25 -10.47 8.69
N SER A 92 -11.46 -10.32 7.38
CA SER A 92 -10.46 -10.61 6.35
C SER A 92 -9.58 -9.38 6.06
N PRO A 93 -8.28 -9.54 5.76
CA PRO A 93 -7.50 -10.79 5.73
C PRO A 93 -7.01 -11.25 7.11
N ILE A 94 -6.59 -12.52 7.20
CA ILE A 94 -5.87 -13.07 8.35
C ILE A 94 -4.44 -13.46 7.94
N VAL A 95 -3.45 -13.02 8.69
CA VAL A 95 -2.04 -13.35 8.48
C VAL A 95 -1.65 -14.57 9.34
N VAL A 96 -1.28 -15.68 8.69
CA VAL A 96 -0.73 -16.87 9.32
C VAL A 96 0.79 -16.78 9.32
N SER A 97 1.42 -16.68 10.49
CA SER A 97 2.87 -16.61 10.68
C SER A 97 3.48 -17.97 11.07
N GLY A 98 4.82 -18.04 11.15
CA GLY A 98 5.52 -19.26 11.57
C GLY A 98 5.60 -20.32 10.47
N LEU A 99 5.42 -19.91 9.22
CA LEU A 99 5.54 -20.78 8.06
C LEU A 99 7.01 -20.90 7.63
N THR A 100 7.37 -22.03 7.04
CA THR A 100 8.71 -22.29 6.51
C THR A 100 8.81 -21.79 5.08
N ASN A 101 9.79 -20.93 4.81
CA ASN A 101 10.05 -20.44 3.47
C ASN A 101 10.43 -21.56 2.49
N GLY A 102 10.01 -21.45 1.23
CA GLY A 102 10.19 -22.46 0.19
C GLY A 102 9.27 -23.67 0.32
N THR A 103 8.50 -23.78 1.41
CA THR A 103 7.52 -24.84 1.61
C THR A 103 6.15 -24.37 1.12
N THR A 104 5.49 -25.15 0.28
CA THR A 104 4.14 -24.81 -0.21
C THR A 104 3.10 -25.27 0.81
N TYR A 105 2.33 -24.32 1.34
CA TYR A 105 1.23 -24.54 2.26
C TYR A 105 -0.10 -24.50 1.54
N SER A 106 -1.01 -25.40 1.94
CA SER A 106 -2.43 -25.33 1.58
C SER A 106 -3.18 -24.59 2.68
N CYS A 107 -3.73 -23.42 2.36
CA CYS A 107 -4.37 -22.51 3.33
C CYS A 107 -5.90 -22.47 3.17
N SER A 108 -6.64 -22.47 4.28
CA SER A 108 -8.12 -22.43 4.33
C SER A 108 -8.61 -21.57 5.50
N VAL A 109 -9.88 -21.19 5.52
CA VAL A 109 -10.51 -20.38 6.57
C VAL A 109 -11.80 -21.02 7.06
N THR A 110 -12.04 -20.96 8.37
CA THR A 110 -13.31 -21.32 9.02
C THR A 110 -13.94 -20.10 9.69
N ALA A 111 -15.26 -20.10 9.86
CA ALA A 111 -16.00 -19.09 10.62
C ALA A 111 -16.58 -19.71 11.89
N THR A 112 -16.67 -18.94 12.97
CA THR A 112 -17.23 -19.37 14.25
C THR A 112 -18.43 -18.49 14.64
N ASN A 113 -19.51 -19.11 15.10
CA ASN A 113 -20.60 -18.42 15.79
C ASN A 113 -20.84 -19.07 17.17
N SER A 114 -21.89 -18.65 17.87
CA SER A 114 -22.23 -19.22 19.19
C SER A 114 -22.58 -20.71 19.20
N VAL A 115 -22.98 -21.28 18.05
CA VAL A 115 -23.30 -22.71 17.91
C VAL A 115 -22.04 -23.53 17.66
N GLY A 116 -21.05 -22.98 16.94
CA GLY A 116 -19.78 -23.64 16.70
C GLY A 116 -19.07 -23.17 15.44
N VAL A 117 -18.13 -24.01 14.98
CA VAL A 117 -17.25 -23.75 13.84
C VAL A 117 -17.86 -24.30 12.54
N SER A 118 -17.77 -23.52 11.46
CA SER A 118 -18.20 -23.92 10.13
C SER A 118 -17.31 -25.03 9.54
N PRO A 119 -17.74 -25.70 8.46
CA PRO A 119 -16.81 -26.35 7.55
C PRO A 119 -15.75 -25.35 7.03
N ALA A 120 -14.57 -25.85 6.69
CA ALA A 120 -13.53 -25.04 6.08
C ALA A 120 -13.93 -24.58 4.66
N SER A 121 -13.42 -23.43 4.26
CA SER A 121 -13.47 -22.96 2.88
C SER A 121 -12.76 -23.92 1.92
N GLY A 122 -12.79 -23.61 0.61
CA GLY A 122 -11.78 -24.14 -0.31
C GLY A 122 -10.35 -23.77 0.12
N ALA A 123 -9.35 -24.27 -0.60
CA ALA A 123 -7.94 -24.03 -0.29
C ALA A 123 -7.26 -23.12 -1.32
N VAL A 124 -6.30 -22.32 -0.85
CA VAL A 124 -5.36 -21.58 -1.69
C VAL A 124 -3.93 -22.01 -1.35
N SER A 125 -3.11 -22.26 -2.38
CA SER A 125 -1.70 -22.60 -2.19
C SER A 125 -0.87 -21.34 -2.00
N VAL A 126 -0.07 -21.30 -0.93
CA VAL A 126 0.87 -20.21 -0.66
C VAL A 126 2.23 -20.82 -0.36
N THR A 127 3.26 -20.36 -1.06
CA THR A 127 4.65 -20.71 -0.76
C THR A 127 5.31 -19.47 -0.17
N PRO A 128 5.41 -19.34 1.17
CA PRO A 128 6.21 -18.30 1.78
C PRO A 128 7.60 -18.34 1.17
N THR A 129 8.12 -17.18 0.82
CA THR A 129 9.48 -17.08 0.32
C THR A 129 10.27 -16.26 1.31
N ALA A 130 11.51 -16.69 1.56
CA ALA A 130 12.46 -15.83 2.20
C ALA A 130 12.55 -14.61 1.30
N GLY A 131 12.08 -13.47 1.81
CA GLY A 131 12.22 -12.24 1.08
C GLY A 131 13.69 -11.86 1.10
N GLY A 132 14.52 -12.47 0.25
CA GLY A 132 15.97 -12.50 0.49
C GLY A 132 16.28 -13.28 1.75
N THR A 133 17.38 -14.03 1.78
CA THR A 133 17.88 -14.49 3.06
C THR A 133 18.29 -13.26 3.86
N THR A 134 17.89 -13.16 5.13
CA THR A 134 18.61 -12.27 6.06
C THR A 134 20.08 -12.66 5.98
N GLY A 135 20.94 -11.73 5.57
CA GLY A 135 22.36 -11.99 5.30
C GLY A 135 22.74 -12.41 3.87
N GLY A 136 21.79 -12.56 2.93
CA GLY A 136 22.09 -12.69 1.50
C GLY A 136 22.26 -11.33 0.84
N SER A 137 23.37 -11.12 0.13
CA SER A 137 23.56 -9.93 -0.69
C SER A 137 23.23 -10.20 -2.15
N VAL A 138 22.57 -9.24 -2.80
CA VAL A 138 22.39 -9.23 -4.27
C VAL A 138 23.21 -8.07 -4.80
N SER A 139 24.06 -8.30 -5.80
CA SER A 139 24.83 -7.23 -6.41
C SER A 139 23.93 -6.37 -7.31
N THR A 140 23.99 -5.05 -7.13
CA THR A 140 23.31 -4.05 -7.97
C THR A 140 24.26 -3.41 -8.98
N ALA A 141 25.54 -3.81 -9.02
CA ALA A 141 26.60 -3.16 -9.78
C ALA A 141 26.36 -3.11 -11.30
N SER A 142 25.64 -4.09 -11.86
CA SER A 142 25.33 -4.16 -13.29
C SER A 142 24.14 -3.30 -13.72
N ILE A 143 23.38 -2.74 -12.77
CA ILE A 143 22.11 -2.06 -13.07
C ILE A 143 22.35 -0.55 -13.15
N LEU A 144 22.20 0.02 -14.34
CA LEU A 144 22.36 1.46 -14.60
C LEU A 144 23.63 2.01 -13.96
N CYS A 145 24.75 1.31 -14.19
CA CYS A 145 26.05 1.75 -13.71
C CYS A 145 27.17 1.37 -14.70
N PRO A 146 27.72 2.34 -15.45
CA PRO A 146 27.39 3.77 -15.40
C PRO A 146 26.00 4.08 -15.96
N TYR A 147 25.42 5.20 -15.52
CA TYR A 147 24.22 5.79 -16.11
C TYR A 147 24.35 7.31 -16.07
N SER A 148 23.98 7.99 -17.15
CA SER A 148 23.95 9.44 -17.16
C SER A 148 22.79 9.95 -18.00
N GLN A 149 22.30 11.13 -17.64
CA GLN A 149 21.25 11.83 -18.38
C GLN A 149 21.55 13.33 -18.41
N SER A 150 21.14 13.95 -19.51
CA SER A 150 21.22 15.40 -19.71
C SER A 150 19.97 15.85 -20.47
N THR A 151 19.11 16.62 -19.82
CA THR A 151 17.84 17.08 -20.39
C THR A 151 17.79 18.61 -20.40
N PRO A 152 17.90 19.27 -21.57
CA PRO A 152 17.88 20.73 -21.64
C PRO A 152 16.46 21.29 -21.47
N ASN A 153 16.39 22.62 -21.29
CA ASN A 153 15.14 23.39 -21.36
C ASN A 153 14.10 23.03 -20.28
N ILE A 154 14.55 22.70 -19.07
CA ILE A 154 13.67 22.58 -17.92
C ILE A 154 13.34 23.98 -17.42
N THR A 155 12.07 24.35 -17.42
CA THR A 155 11.64 25.67 -16.94
C THR A 155 11.68 25.68 -15.42
N LEU A 156 12.56 26.49 -14.83
CA LEU A 156 12.65 26.65 -13.38
C LEU A 156 11.65 27.71 -12.90
N THR A 157 11.63 28.85 -13.58
CA THR A 157 10.68 29.94 -13.33
C THR A 157 10.53 30.77 -14.60
N SER A 158 9.69 31.81 -14.57
CA SER A 158 9.43 32.66 -15.74
C SER A 158 10.73 33.21 -16.34
N GLY A 159 11.01 32.83 -17.59
CA GLY A 159 12.21 33.27 -18.32
C GLY A 159 13.52 32.59 -17.93
N VAL A 160 13.49 31.61 -17.01
CA VAL A 160 14.67 30.88 -16.54
C VAL A 160 14.52 29.39 -16.86
N THR A 161 15.40 28.89 -17.71
CA THR A 161 15.54 27.46 -17.98
C THR A 161 16.89 26.95 -17.51
N ALA A 162 16.96 25.65 -17.23
CA ALA A 162 18.19 24.94 -16.90
C ALA A 162 18.28 23.61 -17.65
N THR A 163 19.48 23.08 -17.73
CA THR A 163 19.72 21.70 -18.17
C THR A 163 19.78 20.81 -16.94
N SER A 164 18.94 19.79 -16.87
CA SER A 164 19.04 18.72 -15.87
C SER A 164 20.27 17.87 -16.15
N THR A 165 21.07 17.60 -15.12
CA THR A 165 22.21 16.67 -15.22
C THR A 165 22.23 15.72 -14.04
N SER A 166 22.43 14.43 -14.34
CA SER A 166 22.66 13.39 -13.35
C SER A 166 23.59 12.34 -13.93
N SER A 167 24.57 11.94 -13.14
CA SER A 167 25.58 10.95 -13.48
C SER A 167 25.76 9.99 -12.32
N TRP A 168 25.62 8.70 -12.60
CA TRP A 168 25.77 7.58 -11.69
C TRP A 168 26.96 6.74 -12.14
N THR A 169 27.87 6.49 -11.21
CA THR A 169 29.08 5.69 -11.41
C THR A 169 29.21 4.65 -10.32
N CYS A 170 29.97 3.60 -10.58
CA CYS A 170 30.17 2.53 -9.62
C CYS A 170 31.66 2.22 -9.48
N SER A 171 32.10 2.08 -8.23
CA SER A 171 33.32 1.38 -7.90
C SER A 171 33.03 -0.12 -7.77
N THR A 172 33.93 -0.87 -7.12
CA THR A 172 33.70 -2.27 -6.78
C THR A 172 32.65 -2.47 -5.67
N THR A 173 32.42 -1.46 -4.82
CA THR A 173 31.58 -1.59 -3.62
C THR A 173 30.51 -0.51 -3.49
N VAL A 174 30.65 0.62 -4.17
CA VAL A 174 29.80 1.80 -3.99
C VAL A 174 29.27 2.28 -5.32
N ARG A 175 27.97 2.55 -5.35
CA ARG A 175 27.29 3.38 -6.35
C ARG A 175 27.35 4.82 -5.89
N SER A 176 27.85 5.71 -6.74
CA SER A 176 27.94 7.15 -6.48
C SER A 176 27.12 7.91 -7.52
N MET A 177 26.54 9.03 -7.12
CA MET A 177 25.84 9.95 -8.00
C MET A 177 26.36 11.38 -7.80
N THR A 178 26.48 12.11 -8.90
CA THR A 178 26.60 13.57 -8.94
C THR A 178 25.50 14.15 -9.83
N ALA A 179 24.81 15.19 -9.38
CA ALA A 179 23.73 15.84 -10.12
C ALA A 179 23.68 17.35 -9.83
N ASN A 180 22.74 18.03 -10.46
CA ASN A 180 22.49 19.47 -10.25
C ASN A 180 21.11 19.80 -9.65
N GLY A 181 20.37 18.78 -9.20
CA GLY A 181 19.09 18.94 -8.50
C GLY A 181 17.91 19.38 -9.38
N VAL A 182 18.09 19.49 -10.69
CA VAL A 182 17.02 19.79 -11.66
C VAL A 182 16.48 18.47 -12.22
N PRO A 183 15.16 18.21 -12.21
CA PRO A 183 14.60 16.96 -12.74
C PRO A 183 14.66 16.91 -14.27
N ASN A 184 14.59 15.70 -14.83
CA ASN A 184 14.54 15.44 -16.27
C ASN A 184 13.14 15.58 -16.88
N HIS A 185 12.24 16.29 -16.21
CA HIS A 185 10.88 16.57 -16.65
C HIS A 185 10.51 18.00 -16.25
N GLN A 186 9.47 18.56 -16.87
CA GLN A 186 8.97 19.87 -16.46
C GLN A 186 8.40 19.81 -15.04
N ILE A 187 8.60 20.89 -14.30
CA ILE A 187 8.07 21.08 -12.95
C ILE A 187 6.88 22.05 -12.98
N GLY A 188 6.16 22.14 -11.88
CA GLY A 188 5.13 23.16 -11.68
C GLY A 188 5.69 24.58 -11.72
N THR A 189 4.79 25.56 -11.71
CA THR A 189 5.20 26.97 -11.57
C THR A 189 5.62 27.25 -10.13
N PHE A 190 6.84 27.77 -9.96
CA PHE A 190 7.38 28.19 -8.68
C PHE A 190 8.04 29.58 -8.81
N PRO A 191 7.88 30.48 -7.82
CA PRO A 191 7.02 30.33 -6.64
C PRO A 191 5.52 30.28 -6.99
N ASN A 192 4.72 29.72 -6.10
CA ASN A 192 3.26 29.68 -6.17
C ASN A 192 2.63 30.05 -4.80
N SER A 193 1.29 30.02 -4.71
CA SER A 193 0.57 30.44 -3.49
C SER A 193 0.89 29.62 -2.25
N GLY A 194 1.17 28.33 -2.40
CA GLY A 194 1.54 27.42 -1.30
C GLY A 194 3.04 27.32 -1.07
N ASN A 195 3.86 27.80 -2.02
CA ASN A 195 5.31 27.72 -1.94
C ASN A 195 6.01 28.98 -2.48
N PRO A 196 6.62 29.81 -1.61
CA PRO A 196 7.26 31.06 -2.02
C PRO A 196 8.67 30.89 -2.59
N ASN A 197 9.20 29.66 -2.70
CA ASN A 197 10.58 29.43 -3.08
C ASN A 197 10.74 29.29 -4.60
N THR A 198 11.83 29.86 -5.13
CA THR A 198 12.22 29.74 -6.54
C THR A 198 13.23 28.60 -6.69
N PRO A 199 13.02 27.64 -7.61
CA PRO A 199 13.97 26.55 -7.84
C PRO A 199 15.24 27.07 -8.50
N THR A 200 16.37 26.51 -8.10
CA THR A 200 17.70 26.88 -8.61
C THR A 200 18.52 25.64 -8.91
N VAL A 201 19.47 25.79 -9.83
CA VAL A 201 20.50 24.78 -10.06
C VAL A 201 21.35 24.65 -8.81
N GLN A 202 21.55 23.42 -8.35
CA GLN A 202 22.34 23.10 -7.17
C GLN A 202 23.78 22.75 -7.57
N SER A 203 24.76 23.17 -6.78
CA SER A 203 26.19 22.96 -7.09
C SER A 203 26.78 21.67 -6.54
N ASN A 204 26.17 21.06 -5.52
CA ASN A 204 26.75 19.93 -4.77
C ASN A 204 25.72 18.85 -4.45
N VAL A 205 25.06 18.28 -5.46
CA VAL A 205 24.14 17.16 -5.24
C VAL A 205 24.89 15.86 -5.43
N THR A 206 25.20 15.18 -4.33
CA THR A 206 25.90 13.91 -4.33
C THR A 206 25.17 12.86 -3.51
N PHE A 207 25.35 11.59 -3.87
CA PHE A 207 24.78 10.45 -3.17
C PHE A 207 25.70 9.24 -3.31
N ALA A 208 25.71 8.38 -2.30
CA ALA A 208 26.43 7.11 -2.32
C ALA A 208 25.61 6.03 -1.63
N ALA A 209 25.66 4.81 -2.16
CA ALA A 209 25.04 3.63 -1.57
C ALA A 209 25.87 2.37 -1.87
N THR A 210 25.73 1.35 -1.04
CA THR A 210 26.38 0.05 -1.26
C THR A 210 25.87 -0.62 -2.54
N LEU A 211 26.76 -1.33 -3.24
CA LEU A 211 26.42 -2.15 -4.39
C LEU A 211 25.92 -3.55 -4.03
N THR A 212 26.04 -3.92 -2.76
CA THR A 212 25.66 -5.25 -2.28
C THR A 212 24.75 -5.09 -1.07
N PRO A 213 23.52 -4.56 -1.26
CA PRO A 213 22.57 -4.41 -0.17
C PRO A 213 22.31 -5.76 0.50
N VAL A 214 22.26 -5.74 1.83
CA VAL A 214 21.97 -6.90 2.66
C VAL A 214 20.71 -6.61 3.44
N LEU A 215 19.74 -7.52 3.36
CA LEU A 215 18.51 -7.37 4.15
C LEU A 215 18.80 -7.63 5.64
N GLY A 216 18.51 -6.64 6.46
CA GLY A 216 18.60 -6.69 7.91
C GLY A 216 17.34 -7.25 8.56
N SER A 217 17.45 -7.57 9.85
CA SER A 217 16.34 -8.04 10.68
C SER A 217 15.60 -6.90 11.41
N SER A 218 16.04 -5.65 11.20
CA SER A 218 15.50 -4.47 11.89
C SER A 218 15.37 -3.31 10.92
N ASN A 219 14.45 -2.40 11.22
CA ASN A 219 14.28 -1.17 10.46
C ASN A 219 15.33 -0.16 10.91
N ASN A 220 15.95 0.48 9.93
CA ASN A 220 16.88 1.58 10.12
C ASN A 220 16.26 2.89 9.62
N THR A 221 16.70 4.01 10.19
CA THR A 221 16.32 5.34 9.73
C THR A 221 17.54 6.03 9.14
N SER A 222 17.35 6.79 8.06
CA SER A 222 18.40 7.64 7.48
C SER A 222 17.86 9.04 7.29
N ARG A 223 18.74 10.04 7.41
CA ARG A 223 18.42 11.44 7.08
C ARG A 223 18.28 11.67 5.57
N SER A 224 18.88 10.80 4.76
CA SER A 224 18.74 10.79 3.29
C SER A 224 17.86 9.62 2.90
N LEU A 225 16.76 9.87 2.19
CA LEU A 225 15.80 8.82 1.82
C LEU A 225 16.02 8.24 0.42
N GLY A 226 17.15 8.59 -0.20
CA GLY A 226 17.55 8.14 -1.52
C GLY A 226 17.36 9.22 -2.59
N TYR A 227 17.81 8.90 -3.80
CA TYR A 227 17.75 9.79 -4.95
C TYR A 227 17.13 9.10 -6.15
N ALA A 228 16.30 9.85 -6.87
CA ALA A 228 15.83 9.45 -8.19
C ALA A 228 17.00 9.45 -9.18
N LEU A 229 16.92 8.63 -10.23
CA LEU A 229 17.94 8.54 -11.28
C LEU A 229 18.23 9.89 -11.93
N ASN A 230 17.25 10.80 -11.98
CA ASN A 230 17.41 12.15 -12.51
C ASN A 230 18.13 13.13 -11.57
N GLY A 231 18.53 12.70 -10.36
CA GLY A 231 19.31 13.50 -9.43
C GLY A 231 18.50 14.34 -8.44
N VAL A 232 17.18 14.15 -8.39
CA VAL A 232 16.30 14.79 -7.39
C VAL A 232 16.12 13.86 -6.18
N LYS A 233 16.22 14.42 -4.97
CA LYS A 233 16.08 13.66 -3.73
C LYS A 233 14.62 13.25 -3.45
N PHE A 234 14.46 12.11 -2.79
CA PHE A 234 13.22 11.74 -2.13
C PHE A 234 13.23 12.31 -0.71
N ASP A 235 12.16 13.02 -0.33
CA ASP A 235 12.04 13.64 0.99
C ASP A 235 10.55 13.70 1.42
N PRO A 236 9.90 12.57 1.70
CA PRO A 236 8.48 12.52 2.10
C PRO A 236 8.15 13.27 3.39
N ALA A 237 9.11 13.53 4.27
CA ALA A 237 8.85 14.21 5.53
C ALA A 237 8.76 15.74 5.34
N THR A 238 8.08 16.43 6.27
CA THR A 238 8.01 17.90 6.26
C THR A 238 8.51 18.48 7.58
N ALA A 239 9.00 19.72 7.55
CA ALA A 239 9.15 20.52 8.77
C ALA A 239 7.83 21.22 9.17
N GLY A 240 6.75 20.93 8.44
CA GLY A 240 5.45 21.52 8.67
C GLY A 240 4.80 20.92 9.91
N SER A 241 4.16 21.78 10.70
CA SER A 241 3.53 21.34 11.93
C SER A 241 2.37 22.23 12.36
N CYS A 242 1.49 21.65 13.16
CA CYS A 242 0.35 22.30 13.79
C CYS A 242 0.50 22.28 15.31
N PRO A 243 0.09 23.34 16.03
CA PRO A 243 -0.09 23.28 17.47
C PRO A 243 -1.25 22.34 17.84
N ALA A 244 -1.28 21.86 19.09
CA ALA A 244 -2.36 21.01 19.60
C ALA A 244 -3.74 21.69 19.60
N THR A 245 -3.79 23.02 19.48
CA THR A 245 -5.01 23.83 19.43
C THR A 245 -5.48 24.15 18.01
N ALA A 246 -4.82 23.61 16.97
CA ALA A 246 -5.16 23.92 15.58
C ALA A 246 -6.58 23.47 15.24
N THR A 247 -7.32 24.37 14.59
CA THR A 247 -8.70 24.17 14.12
C THR A 247 -8.86 24.41 12.62
N ARG A 248 -7.86 25.04 12.00
CA ARG A 248 -7.84 25.45 10.59
C ARG A 248 -6.40 25.49 10.08
N ALA A 249 -6.23 25.43 8.76
CA ALA A 249 -4.92 25.39 8.12
C ALA A 249 -3.99 26.56 8.51
N SER A 250 -4.56 27.75 8.69
CA SER A 250 -3.81 28.97 9.07
C SER A 250 -3.21 28.92 10.47
N ASP A 251 -3.60 27.95 11.30
CA ASP A 251 -3.01 27.73 12.63
C ASP A 251 -1.69 26.96 12.53
N CYS A 252 -1.41 26.36 11.38
CA CYS A 252 -0.22 25.54 11.12
C CYS A 252 0.83 26.33 10.32
N SER A 253 2.06 25.81 10.30
CA SER A 253 3.18 26.40 9.59
C SER A 253 3.88 25.34 8.73
N ALA A 254 4.42 25.75 7.58
CA ALA A 254 5.29 24.92 6.76
C ALA A 254 6.68 24.70 7.39
N ILE A 255 7.06 25.57 8.34
CA ILE A 255 8.32 25.50 9.09
C ILE A 255 7.99 25.81 10.54
N GLY A 256 7.77 24.79 11.36
CA GLY A 256 7.35 24.96 12.75
C GLY A 256 7.81 23.84 13.67
N GLN A 257 7.67 24.08 14.98
CA GLN A 257 7.89 23.10 16.05
C GLN A 257 6.58 22.79 16.78
N GLY A 258 5.48 22.76 16.05
CA GLY A 258 4.17 22.39 16.57
C GLY A 258 4.15 20.94 17.07
N ALA A 259 3.13 20.61 17.86
CA ALA A 259 2.99 19.29 18.48
C ALA A 259 2.73 18.17 17.46
N TYR A 260 2.19 18.50 16.29
CA TYR A 260 1.78 17.54 15.27
C TYR A 260 2.46 17.85 13.94
N GLN A 261 3.20 16.89 13.40
CA GLN A 261 3.88 17.01 12.11
C GLN A 261 2.90 16.77 10.96
N LEU A 262 2.94 17.63 9.95
CA LEU A 262 2.09 17.54 8.76
C LEU A 262 2.65 16.54 7.74
N GLU A 263 1.76 15.74 7.17
CA GLU A 263 2.02 15.02 5.93
C GLU A 263 2.10 16.03 4.77
N ALA A 264 2.99 15.80 3.79
CA ALA A 264 3.09 16.71 2.64
C ALA A 264 1.89 16.58 1.71
N LEU A 265 1.48 15.35 1.45
CA LEU A 265 0.43 15.02 0.49
C LEU A 265 -0.90 14.82 1.22
N GLN A 266 -1.55 15.94 1.52
CA GLN A 266 -2.87 16.03 2.16
C GLN A 266 -3.55 17.34 1.75
N ALA A 267 -4.86 17.46 2.03
CA ALA A 267 -5.70 18.56 1.53
C ALA A 267 -5.95 19.72 2.50
N PHE A 268 -5.55 19.59 3.76
CA PHE A 268 -5.76 20.58 4.83
C PHE A 268 -4.78 21.75 4.77
N PHE A 269 -3.47 21.49 4.62
CA PHE A 269 -2.44 22.51 4.53
C PHE A 269 -1.75 22.47 3.16
N ASP A 270 -1.71 23.60 2.45
CA ASP A 270 -1.12 23.68 1.12
C ASP A 270 0.40 23.91 1.19
N PHE A 271 1.19 22.89 0.83
CA PHE A 271 2.65 22.98 0.68
C PHE A 271 3.09 23.47 -0.71
N GLY A 272 2.14 23.78 -1.60
CA GLY A 272 2.40 24.23 -2.96
C GLY A 272 3.07 23.16 -3.83
N VAL A 273 2.74 21.88 -3.60
CA VAL A 273 3.26 20.76 -4.40
C VAL A 273 2.75 20.82 -5.84
N ASP A 274 3.58 20.42 -6.79
CA ASP A 274 3.20 20.31 -8.19
C ASP A 274 2.62 18.92 -8.55
N SER A 275 2.35 18.71 -9.84
CA SER A 275 1.82 17.44 -10.36
C SER A 275 2.78 16.25 -10.23
N ASN A 276 4.03 16.48 -9.81
CA ASN A 276 5.00 15.43 -9.52
C ASN A 276 5.10 15.14 -8.03
N ASN A 277 4.13 15.63 -7.23
CA ASN A 277 4.10 15.50 -5.78
C ASN A 277 5.39 16.06 -5.14
N ALA A 278 5.87 17.18 -5.67
CA ALA A 278 7.14 17.77 -5.31
C ALA A 278 7.01 19.28 -5.13
N HIS A 279 7.92 19.86 -4.35
CA HIS A 279 8.00 21.30 -4.21
C HIS A 279 9.44 21.75 -4.01
N VAL A 280 9.62 23.07 -3.84
CA VAL A 280 10.92 23.71 -3.67
C VAL A 280 11.10 24.10 -2.19
N GLN A 281 12.19 23.69 -1.55
CA GLN A 281 12.53 24.16 -0.20
C GLN A 281 13.33 25.48 -0.25
N PRO A 282 13.51 26.18 0.89
CA PRO A 282 14.48 27.27 0.98
C PRO A 282 15.84 26.86 0.41
N GLY A 283 16.45 27.77 -0.36
CA GLY A 283 17.68 27.50 -1.13
C GLY A 283 17.47 26.96 -2.55
N GLY A 284 16.21 26.75 -2.96
CA GLY A 284 15.85 26.42 -4.35
C GLY A 284 15.96 24.94 -4.72
N VAL A 285 16.09 24.05 -3.73
CA VAL A 285 16.15 22.60 -3.97
C VAL A 285 14.74 22.05 -4.23
N TYR A 286 14.52 21.53 -5.43
CA TYR A 286 13.31 20.77 -5.77
C TYR A 286 13.43 19.32 -5.26
N HIS A 287 12.35 18.75 -4.71
CA HIS A 287 12.36 17.39 -4.13
C HIS A 287 10.98 16.73 -4.13
N TYR A 288 10.95 15.40 -4.19
CA TYR A 288 9.71 14.61 -4.23
C TYR A 288 9.24 14.21 -2.82
N HIS A 289 7.97 14.47 -2.53
CA HIS A 289 7.27 13.91 -1.37
C HIS A 289 6.50 12.63 -1.71
N GLY A 290 6.18 12.42 -2.98
CA GLY A 290 5.44 11.25 -3.45
C GLY A 290 5.87 10.81 -4.83
N MET A 291 4.90 10.31 -5.60
CA MET A 291 5.19 9.70 -6.88
C MET A 291 5.66 10.74 -7.92
N PRO A 292 6.86 10.57 -8.51
CA PRO A 292 7.39 11.48 -9.51
C PRO A 292 6.75 11.22 -10.89
N GLU A 293 5.54 11.72 -11.13
CA GLU A 293 4.76 11.45 -12.36
C GLU A 293 5.51 11.74 -13.65
N GLY A 294 6.35 12.78 -13.67
CA GLY A 294 7.18 13.13 -14.81
C GLY A 294 8.21 12.07 -15.16
N ILE A 295 8.74 11.34 -14.17
CA ILE A 295 9.63 10.18 -14.41
C ILE A 295 8.85 9.04 -15.06
N LEU A 296 7.64 8.75 -14.57
CA LEU A 296 6.79 7.69 -15.13
C LEU A 296 6.37 8.03 -16.56
N THR A 297 5.98 9.29 -16.80
CA THR A 297 5.60 9.79 -18.12
C THR A 297 6.77 9.69 -19.10
N ALA A 298 7.98 10.12 -18.70
CA ALA A 298 9.18 10.00 -19.53
C ALA A 298 9.55 8.54 -19.84
N ALA A 299 9.25 7.60 -18.94
CA ALA A 299 9.42 6.17 -19.15
C ALA A 299 8.27 5.50 -19.95
N GLY A 300 7.25 6.27 -20.34
CA GLY A 300 6.06 5.75 -21.03
C GLY A 300 5.25 4.79 -20.17
N VAL A 301 5.20 5.02 -18.86
CA VAL A 301 4.39 4.26 -17.90
C VAL A 301 3.01 4.90 -17.80
N SER A 302 1.97 4.11 -18.02
CA SER A 302 0.58 4.56 -17.91
C SER A 302 -0.32 3.39 -17.51
N SER A 303 -1.61 3.65 -17.25
CA SER A 303 -2.60 2.59 -17.01
C SER A 303 -2.79 1.67 -18.22
N SER A 304 -2.63 2.18 -19.44
CA SER A 304 -2.67 1.39 -20.68
C SER A 304 -1.34 0.70 -21.03
N ALA A 305 -0.24 1.11 -20.40
CA ALA A 305 1.09 0.54 -20.59
C ALA A 305 1.82 0.43 -19.24
N PRO A 306 1.37 -0.44 -18.33
CA PRO A 306 1.99 -0.59 -17.03
C PRO A 306 3.39 -1.19 -17.17
N LYS A 307 4.34 -0.68 -16.38
CA LYS A 307 5.71 -1.19 -16.30
C LYS A 307 6.23 -1.08 -14.88
N MET A 308 6.98 -2.09 -14.43
CA MET A 308 7.84 -1.91 -13.26
C MET A 308 8.96 -0.95 -13.64
N GLN A 309 8.92 0.26 -13.09
CA GLN A 309 9.90 1.30 -13.40
C GLN A 309 10.83 1.52 -12.22
N LEU A 310 12.11 1.19 -12.39
CA LEU A 310 13.18 1.60 -11.47
C LEU A 310 13.31 3.13 -11.56
N ILE A 311 13.10 3.83 -10.44
CA ILE A 311 13.16 5.29 -10.39
C ILE A 311 14.37 5.81 -9.62
N GLY A 312 15.02 5.01 -8.79
CA GLY A 312 16.13 5.47 -7.96
C GLY A 312 16.71 4.41 -7.04
N TRP A 313 17.59 4.87 -6.16
CA TRP A 313 18.31 4.03 -5.20
C TRP A 313 18.17 4.57 -3.78
N ALA A 314 17.91 3.67 -2.84
CA ALA A 314 17.88 3.94 -1.42
C ALA A 314 19.31 3.97 -0.84
N PRO A 315 19.54 4.67 0.28
CA PRO A 315 20.87 4.79 0.90
C PRO A 315 21.46 3.45 1.36
N ASP A 316 20.61 2.45 1.62
CA ASP A 316 20.99 1.09 1.98
C ASP A 316 21.31 0.19 0.77
N GLY A 317 21.28 0.75 -0.44
CA GLY A 317 21.65 0.09 -1.70
C GLY A 317 20.51 -0.62 -2.41
N PHE A 318 19.32 -0.73 -1.80
CA PHE A 318 18.17 -1.34 -2.46
C PHE A 318 17.52 -0.42 -3.50
N PRO A 319 16.98 -0.97 -4.60
CA PRO A 319 16.31 -0.19 -5.63
C PRO A 319 14.95 0.34 -5.18
N ILE A 320 14.52 1.44 -5.79
CA ILE A 320 13.21 2.07 -5.58
C ILE A 320 12.44 2.02 -6.90
N TYR A 321 11.27 1.38 -6.89
CA TYR A 321 10.37 1.28 -8.04
C TYR A 321 9.16 2.19 -7.88
N ALA A 322 8.44 2.48 -8.96
CA ALA A 322 7.22 3.29 -8.90
C ALA A 322 5.98 2.56 -9.40
N ARG A 323 4.89 2.74 -8.65
CA ARG A 323 3.48 2.41 -8.98
C ARG A 323 3.18 0.94 -9.25
N TYR A 324 3.78 0.37 -10.28
CA TYR A 324 3.46 -0.96 -10.77
C TYR A 324 4.46 -2.00 -10.30
N GLY A 325 3.94 -3.18 -10.01
CA GLY A 325 4.69 -4.36 -9.62
C GLY A 325 3.97 -5.62 -10.05
N TYR A 326 4.69 -6.73 -10.08
CA TYR A 326 4.10 -8.05 -10.28
C TYR A 326 3.05 -8.34 -9.19
N SER A 327 1.89 -8.85 -9.62
CA SER A 327 0.77 -9.23 -8.75
C SER A 327 1.10 -10.39 -7.84
N VAL A 328 1.98 -11.30 -8.30
CA VAL A 328 2.65 -12.28 -7.45
C VAL A 328 4.12 -11.89 -7.37
N ALA A 329 4.58 -11.46 -6.19
CA ALA A 329 5.89 -10.84 -6.02
C ALA A 329 7.06 -11.73 -6.50
N THR A 330 6.90 -13.05 -6.52
CA THR A 330 7.93 -14.02 -6.91
C THR A 330 7.82 -14.49 -8.37
N SER A 331 6.89 -13.94 -9.15
CA SER A 331 6.60 -14.40 -10.51
C SER A 331 6.63 -13.26 -11.52
N ALA A 332 7.68 -13.27 -12.35
CA ALA A 332 7.88 -12.28 -13.41
C ALA A 332 6.91 -12.47 -14.59
N SER A 333 6.16 -13.58 -14.60
CA SER A 333 5.10 -13.86 -15.56
C SER A 333 3.71 -13.47 -15.05
N SER A 334 3.58 -13.07 -13.78
CA SER A 334 2.31 -12.58 -13.25
C SER A 334 1.94 -11.21 -13.83
N ALA A 335 0.65 -10.89 -13.84
CA ALA A 335 0.20 -9.59 -14.33
C ALA A 335 0.79 -8.44 -13.48
N LEU A 336 1.03 -7.29 -14.10
CA LEU A 336 1.35 -6.08 -13.36
C LEU A 336 0.08 -5.47 -12.77
N LYS A 337 0.19 -4.95 -11.55
CA LYS A 337 -0.88 -4.21 -10.85
C LYS A 337 -0.29 -2.96 -10.20
N VAL A 338 -1.17 -2.00 -9.87
CA VAL A 338 -0.80 -0.91 -8.94
C VAL A 338 -0.54 -1.53 -7.56
N ILE A 339 0.65 -1.26 -7.04
CA ILE A 339 1.12 -1.72 -5.73
C ILE A 339 0.65 -0.74 -4.66
N LYS A 340 0.09 -1.30 -3.58
CA LYS A 340 -0.46 -0.52 -2.46
C LYS A 340 0.41 -0.67 -1.21
N GLY A 341 0.62 0.44 -0.50
CA GLY A 341 1.16 0.41 0.85
C GLY A 341 0.22 -0.32 1.81
N SER A 342 0.75 -0.84 2.92
CA SER A 342 -0.02 -1.54 3.96
C SER A 342 -0.35 -0.65 5.16
N TYR A 343 -0.55 0.64 4.91
CA TYR A 343 -0.97 1.60 5.93
C TYR A 343 -2.44 1.95 5.72
N VAL A 344 -3.21 1.86 6.80
CA VAL A 344 -4.65 2.13 6.82
C VAL A 344 -4.88 3.40 7.61
N LEU A 345 -5.71 4.28 7.05
CA LEU A 345 -6.14 5.49 7.72
C LEU A 345 -7.00 5.13 8.93
N ASP A 346 -6.76 5.81 10.05
CA ASP A 346 -7.59 5.62 11.23
C ASP A 346 -9.04 5.98 10.99
N THR A 347 -9.90 5.32 11.76
CA THR A 347 -11.34 5.61 11.78
C THR A 347 -11.72 6.53 12.94
N VAL A 348 -10.82 6.67 13.92
CA VAL A 348 -10.99 7.47 15.13
C VAL A 348 -9.70 8.23 15.38
N ALA A 349 -9.82 9.52 15.68
CA ALA A 349 -8.69 10.36 16.07
C ALA A 349 -8.02 9.88 17.37
N ASP A 350 -6.69 9.88 17.37
CA ASP A 350 -5.88 9.60 18.57
C ASP A 350 -6.18 10.57 19.73
N SER A 351 -6.03 10.07 20.96
CA SER A 351 -6.09 10.89 22.16
C SER A 351 -4.98 11.94 22.16
N GLY A 352 -5.34 13.22 22.26
CA GLY A 352 -4.41 14.34 22.26
C GLY A 352 -4.21 15.00 20.90
N ARG A 353 -4.55 14.34 19.78
CA ARG A 353 -4.65 14.95 18.44
C ARG A 353 -5.39 16.28 18.55
N PRO A 354 -5.10 17.34 17.76
CA PRO A 354 -5.84 18.59 17.85
C PRO A 354 -7.35 18.33 17.74
N LEU A 355 -8.04 18.33 18.90
CA LEU A 355 -9.39 17.75 19.06
C LEU A 355 -10.48 18.64 18.49
N ALA A 356 -10.11 19.76 17.84
CA ALA A 356 -11.07 20.49 17.06
C ALA A 356 -11.45 19.62 15.86
N THR A 357 -12.70 19.17 15.83
CA THR A 357 -13.40 18.36 14.79
C THR A 357 -13.16 18.76 13.33
N ASN A 358 -12.42 19.84 13.09
CA ASN A 358 -12.22 20.48 11.80
C ASN A 358 -10.92 20.06 11.10
N VAL A 359 -9.98 19.37 11.79
CA VAL A 359 -8.78 18.82 11.15
C VAL A 359 -9.07 17.38 10.68
N PRO A 360 -9.16 17.10 9.36
CA PRO A 360 -9.49 15.77 8.85
C PRO A 360 -8.41 14.74 9.19
N LEU A 361 -8.78 13.46 9.32
CA LEU A 361 -7.79 12.37 9.42
C LEU A 361 -6.97 12.27 8.13
N GLY A 362 -5.70 11.89 8.27
CA GLY A 362 -4.75 11.72 7.17
C GLY A 362 -3.86 12.95 6.97
N VAL A 363 -4.09 14.01 7.74
CA VAL A 363 -3.27 15.22 7.76
C VAL A 363 -1.95 14.99 8.46
N PHE A 364 -1.92 14.11 9.46
CA PHE A 364 -0.73 13.78 10.22
C PHE A 364 -0.25 12.36 9.89
N PRO A 365 1.06 12.10 9.81
CA PRO A 365 1.59 10.74 9.62
C PRO A 365 1.11 9.75 10.69
N THR A 366 0.81 10.24 11.90
CA THR A 366 0.27 9.43 13.01
C THR A 366 -1.16 8.97 12.81
N ASP A 367 -1.92 9.60 11.90
CA ASP A 367 -3.29 9.16 11.56
C ASP A 367 -3.30 7.84 10.74
N TRP A 368 -2.12 7.27 10.44
CA TRP A 368 -1.95 6.09 9.59
C TRP A 368 -1.28 4.96 10.36
N ASN A 369 -1.97 3.82 10.41
CA ASN A 369 -1.47 2.63 11.08
C ASN A 369 -1.02 1.56 10.08
N TYR A 370 0.17 1.01 10.32
CA TYR A 370 0.62 -0.16 9.57
C TYR A 370 -0.24 -1.37 9.94
N VAL A 371 -0.86 -1.99 8.95
CA VAL A 371 -1.65 -3.21 9.10
C VAL A 371 -1.10 -4.24 8.13
N ALA A 372 -0.32 -5.19 8.64
CA ALA A 372 0.30 -6.24 7.83
C ALA A 372 -0.72 -6.95 6.94
N GLY A 373 -0.44 -7.04 5.64
CA GLY A 373 -1.29 -7.71 4.65
C GLY A 373 -2.51 -6.90 4.18
N SER A 374 -2.71 -5.67 4.65
CA SER A 374 -3.74 -4.76 4.12
C SER A 374 -3.43 -4.23 2.71
N GLY A 375 -2.13 -4.20 2.36
CA GLY A 375 -1.61 -3.87 1.05
C GLY A 375 -0.61 -4.90 0.55
N ASP A 376 0.28 -4.47 -0.35
CA ASP A 376 1.29 -5.31 -1.00
C ASP A 376 2.69 -5.20 -0.36
N LEU A 377 2.88 -4.23 0.55
CA LEU A 377 4.18 -3.78 1.03
C LEU A 377 4.32 -3.94 2.55
N ASP A 378 5.56 -4.00 3.02
CA ASP A 378 5.87 -3.97 4.44
C ASP A 378 5.80 -2.55 5.03
N ASP A 379 6.16 -2.46 6.30
CA ASP A 379 6.17 -1.23 7.10
C ASP A 379 7.18 -0.18 6.61
N CYS A 380 8.18 -0.58 5.82
CA CYS A 380 9.09 0.34 5.13
C CYS A 380 8.68 0.63 3.68
N ASN A 381 7.44 0.34 3.30
CA ASN A 381 6.92 0.55 1.96
C ASN A 381 7.74 -0.17 0.88
N GLY A 382 8.24 -1.37 1.20
CA GLY A 382 8.92 -2.23 0.25
C GLY A 382 8.46 -3.67 0.32
N ARG A 383 9.04 -4.52 -0.51
CA ARG A 383 8.85 -5.97 -0.48
C ARG A 383 10.02 -6.65 -1.16
N PHE A 384 10.19 -7.94 -0.88
CA PHE A 384 11.00 -8.79 -1.73
C PHE A 384 10.18 -9.29 -2.92
N GLY A 385 10.79 -9.27 -4.09
CA GLY A 385 10.18 -9.84 -5.28
C GLY A 385 11.08 -9.71 -6.49
N VAL A 386 10.68 -10.39 -7.55
CA VAL A 386 11.31 -10.29 -8.86
C VAL A 386 11.03 -8.92 -9.47
N THR A 387 11.99 -8.42 -10.23
CA THR A 387 11.88 -7.20 -11.03
C THR A 387 12.51 -7.46 -12.40
N PRO A 388 12.32 -6.59 -13.40
CA PRO A 388 12.99 -6.74 -14.69
C PRO A 388 14.51 -6.85 -14.57
N GLU A 389 15.10 -6.09 -13.64
CA GLU A 389 16.55 -6.05 -13.38
C GLU A 389 17.03 -7.21 -12.50
N PHE A 390 16.15 -7.73 -11.64
CA PHE A 390 16.45 -8.78 -10.66
C PHE A 390 15.45 -9.94 -10.80
N PRO A 391 15.60 -10.79 -11.84
CA PRO A 391 14.66 -11.89 -12.10
C PRO A 391 14.69 -13.00 -11.03
N ALA A 392 15.78 -13.08 -10.25
CA ALA A 392 15.88 -13.96 -9.08
C ALA A 392 15.29 -13.34 -7.79
N GLY A 393 14.85 -12.09 -7.86
CA GLY A 393 14.32 -11.34 -6.74
C GLY A 393 15.34 -10.47 -6.01
N ILE A 394 14.88 -9.34 -5.53
CA ILE A 394 15.59 -8.46 -4.61
C ILE A 394 14.57 -7.79 -3.69
N TYR A 395 14.97 -7.40 -2.48
CA TYR A 395 14.17 -6.46 -1.71
C TYR A 395 14.21 -5.09 -2.39
N HIS A 396 13.06 -4.43 -2.49
CA HIS A 396 12.95 -3.14 -3.15
C HIS A 396 11.84 -2.30 -2.55
N TYR A 397 12.05 -0.99 -2.53
CA TYR A 397 11.07 -0.01 -2.06
C TYR A 397 10.16 0.43 -3.19
N TYR A 398 9.03 1.03 -2.83
CA TYR A 398 8.11 1.63 -3.77
C TYR A 398 7.82 3.11 -3.48
N ALA A 399 7.70 3.88 -4.56
CA ALA A 399 6.83 5.05 -4.63
C ALA A 399 5.41 4.59 -4.96
N THR A 400 4.42 5.01 -4.17
CA THR A 400 3.03 4.53 -4.23
C THR A 400 2.02 5.67 -4.36
N ASP A 401 0.84 5.39 -4.91
CA ASP A 401 -0.27 6.36 -5.01
C ASP A 401 -0.99 6.58 -3.67
N THR A 402 -0.65 5.79 -2.66
CA THR A 402 -1.21 5.84 -1.30
C THR A 402 -0.10 6.06 -0.28
N TYR A 403 -0.47 6.56 0.91
CA TYR A 403 0.43 6.68 2.05
C TYR A 403 1.22 5.37 2.29
N PRO A 404 2.53 5.45 2.61
CA PRO A 404 3.33 6.65 2.91
C PRO A 404 3.89 7.39 1.68
N TYR A 405 3.44 7.04 0.47
CA TYR A 405 3.84 7.59 -0.85
C TYR A 405 5.29 7.32 -1.26
N LEU A 406 6.22 7.38 -0.31
CA LEU A 406 7.64 7.02 -0.42
C LEU A 406 8.08 6.33 0.88
N THR A 407 9.21 5.62 0.82
CA THR A 407 9.78 4.95 1.99
C THR A 407 10.17 5.94 3.10
N ARG A 408 9.99 5.52 4.35
CA ARG A 408 10.33 6.27 5.57
C ARG A 408 11.27 5.49 6.51
N CYS A 409 11.59 4.25 6.16
CA CYS A 409 12.57 3.43 6.85
C CYS A 409 13.26 2.47 5.89
N PHE A 410 14.39 1.92 6.33
CA PHE A 410 15.23 1.05 5.52
C PHE A 410 15.35 -0.32 6.16
N LYS A 411 15.19 -1.38 5.37
CA LYS A 411 15.44 -2.76 5.76
C LYS A 411 16.90 -3.17 5.57
N GLY A 412 17.69 -2.44 4.79
CA GLY A 412 19.08 -2.80 4.56
C GLY A 412 19.99 -2.49 5.75
N VAL A 413 21.09 -3.26 5.85
CA VAL A 413 22.19 -2.99 6.77
C VAL A 413 23.07 -1.88 6.16
N PHE A 414 23.39 -0.86 6.97
CA PHE A 414 24.23 0.27 6.59
C PHE A 414 25.72 0.02 6.78
#